data_AF-A0AAU2XZ80-F1
#
_entry.id   AF-A0AAU2XZ80-F1
#
_cell.length_a   1.000
_cell.length_b   1.000
_cell.length_c   1.000
_cell.angle_alpha   90.00
_cell.angle_beta   90.00
_cell.angle_gamma   90.00
#
_symmetry.space_group_name_H-M   'P 1'
#
loop_
_entity.id
_entity.type
_entity.pdbx_description
1 polymer ?
#
loop_
_entity_poly.entity_id
_entity_poly.type
_entity_poly.pdbx_seq_one_letter_code
_entity_poly.pdbx_strand_id
1 'polypeptide(L)'
;MRTDPTPEPHPHPHHAAALATGAVALTTALLTTGCDGMSASAAADGAAFSTVSFALGARGDVQLSGGSSAAVEPAGSYSVTAGRAHRFDRPGDRLLVVLRHWPASRTERASRGRVPRTWPPAEAAVETGFLVDTASWVRADLDGHALRWLRRDTIRIDATNATAVDVTQLTLSGPHGGRSGRPVPPPATRACAHLDGETPRRAVLPDVEEGTDVPDALARLNGLCLDVQYATRPGAGRPGTVRQVLVPLAGRPVASAVLPADGGAVPGRGPGDRVLFDPSRPATVVVTR
;
A
#
# COMPACT_ATOMS: atom_id res chain seq x y z
N MET A 1 67.36 -28.39 -54.75
CA MET A 1 67.04 -28.79 -56.13
C MET A 1 65.79 -28.03 -56.53
N ARG A 2 65.94 -27.09 -57.49
CA ARG A 2 64.91 -26.29 -58.19
C ARG A 2 64.01 -25.38 -57.34
N THR A 3 63.76 -24.12 -57.67
CA THR A 3 64.35 -23.13 -58.59
C THR A 3 63.74 -21.80 -58.14
N ASP A 4 64.60 -20.82 -57.99
CA ASP A 4 64.41 -19.37 -57.98
C ASP A 4 63.53 -18.88 -59.19
N PRO A 5 63.23 -17.59 -59.38
CA PRO A 5 62.46 -16.63 -58.57
C PRO A 5 61.56 -15.73 -59.48
N THR A 6 61.21 -14.51 -59.00
CA THR A 6 61.06 -13.24 -59.78
C THR A 6 59.71 -12.90 -60.49
N PRO A 7 59.45 -11.60 -60.77
CA PRO A 7 58.26 -10.88 -60.27
C PRO A 7 57.53 -10.02 -61.35
N GLU A 8 56.63 -9.14 -60.88
CA GLU A 8 56.14 -7.88 -61.50
C GLU A 8 55.23 -7.93 -62.75
N PRO A 9 54.49 -6.83 -63.14
CA PRO A 9 54.28 -5.51 -62.51
C PRO A 9 52.82 -4.93 -62.54
N HIS A 10 52.56 -3.95 -61.64
CA HIS A 10 51.86 -2.63 -61.78
C HIS A 10 50.49 -2.43 -62.52
N PRO A 11 49.80 -1.26 -62.41
CA PRO A 11 49.42 -0.48 -61.21
C PRO A 11 48.02 0.22 -61.29
N HIS A 12 47.62 0.85 -60.16
CA HIS A 12 46.85 2.13 -60.02
C HIS A 12 45.31 2.17 -60.20
N PRO A 13 44.60 3.22 -59.69
CA PRO A 13 44.26 3.49 -58.28
C PRO A 13 42.72 3.69 -58.12
N HIS A 14 42.10 3.71 -56.95
CA HIS A 14 41.97 4.84 -56.03
C HIS A 14 40.95 4.39 -54.99
N HIS A 15 41.24 4.56 -53.69
CA HIS A 15 40.55 5.58 -52.89
C HIS A 15 41.02 5.47 -51.43
N ALA A 16 41.31 6.66 -50.90
CA ALA A 16 41.58 6.98 -49.52
C ALA A 16 40.51 6.36 -48.57
N ALA A 17 40.79 6.09 -47.29
CA ALA A 17 41.68 6.82 -46.42
C ALA A 17 42.21 5.96 -45.25
N ALA A 18 43.39 6.40 -44.79
CA ALA A 18 44.06 6.21 -43.50
C ALA A 18 43.35 5.36 -42.43
N LEU A 19 43.96 4.28 -41.94
CA LEU A 19 45.05 4.26 -40.92
C LEU A 19 44.68 5.03 -39.64
N ALA A 20 44.91 4.54 -38.44
CA ALA A 20 45.38 3.27 -37.94
C ALA A 20 45.33 3.36 -36.40
N THR A 21 45.28 2.17 -35.78
CA THR A 21 45.99 1.81 -34.54
C THR A 21 45.79 2.65 -33.28
N GLY A 22 45.29 1.97 -32.24
CA GLY A 22 45.47 2.39 -30.86
C GLY A 22 44.74 1.47 -29.91
N ALA A 23 45.36 0.33 -29.58
CA ALA A 23 44.85 -0.59 -28.59
C ALA A 23 45.20 -0.13 -27.16
N VAL A 24 44.38 -0.64 -26.22
CA VAL A 24 44.70 -0.98 -24.82
C VAL A 24 44.18 -0.07 -23.68
N ALA A 25 43.53 -0.77 -22.74
CA ALA A 25 43.37 -0.58 -21.28
C ALA A 25 42.24 0.29 -20.69
N LEU A 26 41.23 -0.41 -20.17
CA LEU A 26 40.77 -0.41 -18.77
C LEU A 26 41.31 0.71 -17.86
N THR A 27 40.46 1.63 -17.38
CA THR A 27 39.92 1.66 -15.99
C THR A 27 39.15 2.97 -15.70
N THR A 28 38.21 2.86 -14.76
CA THR A 28 37.69 3.88 -13.81
C THR A 28 36.76 5.01 -14.27
N ALA A 29 35.49 4.84 -13.89
CA ALA A 29 34.59 5.76 -13.20
C ALA A 29 34.75 7.28 -13.41
N LEU A 30 33.69 7.87 -13.97
CA LEU A 30 33.26 9.25 -13.70
C LEU A 30 31.76 9.25 -13.42
N LEU A 31 31.44 9.60 -12.18
CA LEU A 31 30.15 10.17 -11.77
C LEU A 31 29.92 11.49 -12.50
N THR A 32 28.64 11.89 -12.57
CA THR A 32 28.07 13.12 -13.17
C THR A 32 27.91 13.01 -14.69
N THR A 33 26.74 13.22 -15.30
CA THR A 33 25.83 14.35 -15.17
C THR A 33 24.39 13.97 -15.56
N GLY A 34 23.41 14.64 -14.96
CA GLY A 34 22.01 14.52 -15.33
C GLY A 34 21.11 15.34 -14.41
N CYS A 35 21.45 16.62 -14.26
CA CYS A 35 20.57 17.62 -13.67
C CYS A 35 19.27 17.68 -14.47
N ASP A 36 18.14 17.59 -13.79
CA ASP A 36 17.18 18.68 -13.87
C ASP A 36 16.75 19.00 -12.44
N GLY A 37 16.92 20.26 -12.08
CA GLY A 37 16.33 20.79 -10.86
C GLY A 37 14.84 20.52 -10.96
N MET A 38 14.36 19.57 -10.17
CA MET A 38 12.94 19.49 -9.87
C MET A 38 12.66 20.77 -9.11
N SER A 39 12.24 21.78 -9.87
CA SER A 39 11.54 22.92 -9.33
C SER A 39 10.61 22.35 -8.28
N ALA A 40 10.77 22.80 -7.04
CA ALA A 40 9.64 22.90 -6.16
C ALA A 40 8.62 23.71 -6.97
N SER A 41 7.78 23.01 -7.73
CA SER A 41 6.53 23.56 -8.18
C SER A 41 5.88 23.91 -6.87
N ALA A 42 5.90 25.21 -6.57
CA ALA A 42 4.98 25.79 -5.63
C ALA A 42 3.67 25.01 -5.79
N ALA A 43 3.17 24.49 -4.68
CA ALA A 43 1.80 24.02 -4.61
C ALA A 43 0.99 25.01 -5.45
N ALA A 44 0.32 24.53 -6.49
CA ALA A 44 -0.50 25.40 -7.31
C ALA A 44 -1.48 26.08 -6.35
N ASP A 45 -1.17 27.31 -5.97
CA ASP A 45 -1.92 28.13 -5.03
C ASP A 45 -3.32 28.24 -5.64
N GLY A 46 -4.25 27.45 -5.12
CA GLY A 46 -5.66 27.45 -5.50
C GLY A 46 -6.19 26.27 -6.31
N ALA A 47 -5.38 25.27 -6.71
CA ALA A 47 -5.94 24.09 -7.38
C ALA A 47 -6.62 23.16 -6.36
N ALA A 48 -7.95 23.05 -6.44
CA ALA A 48 -8.72 22.17 -5.55
C ALA A 48 -8.30 20.70 -5.73
N PHE A 49 -8.11 19.98 -4.61
CA PHE A 49 -7.83 18.54 -4.63
C PHE A 49 -8.89 17.79 -5.43
N SER A 50 -8.47 16.95 -6.38
CA SER A 50 -9.35 16.18 -7.26
C SER A 50 -9.24 14.69 -6.96
N THR A 51 -8.23 14.02 -7.51
CA THR A 51 -8.04 12.58 -7.36
C THR A 51 -6.57 12.25 -7.26
N VAL A 52 -6.24 11.29 -6.40
CA VAL A 52 -4.99 10.54 -6.45
C VAL A 52 -5.28 9.05 -6.31
N SER A 53 -4.56 8.23 -7.08
CA SER A 53 -4.62 6.77 -7.00
C SER A 53 -3.24 6.20 -6.72
N PHE A 54 -3.19 5.26 -5.79
CA PHE A 54 -2.05 4.43 -5.45
C PHE A 54 -2.33 3.04 -6.02
N ALA A 55 -1.57 2.64 -7.03
CA ALA A 55 -1.59 1.27 -7.54
C ALA A 55 -0.42 0.51 -6.91
N LEU A 56 -0.74 -0.56 -6.18
CA LEU A 56 0.21 -1.43 -5.53
C LEU A 56 0.30 -2.72 -6.33
N GLY A 57 1.46 -2.94 -6.96
CA GLY A 57 1.77 -4.21 -7.57
C GLY A 57 2.12 -5.26 -6.51
N ALA A 58 1.93 -6.53 -6.86
CA ALA A 58 2.28 -7.67 -6.00
C ALA A 58 3.77 -7.73 -5.61
N ARG A 59 4.60 -6.96 -6.32
CA ARG A 59 6.05 -6.84 -6.15
C ARG A 59 6.45 -5.74 -5.17
N GLY A 60 5.47 -5.02 -4.62
CA GLY A 60 5.72 -3.90 -3.71
C GLY A 60 6.08 -2.60 -4.43
N ASP A 61 5.92 -2.54 -5.75
CA ASP A 61 5.94 -1.29 -6.49
C ASP A 61 4.66 -0.50 -6.19
N VAL A 62 4.84 0.77 -5.85
CA VAL A 62 3.75 1.71 -5.63
C VAL A 62 3.81 2.75 -6.73
N GLN A 63 2.78 2.83 -7.55
CA GLN A 63 2.64 3.83 -8.60
C GLN A 63 1.59 4.85 -8.19
N LEU A 64 1.92 6.14 -8.32
CA LEU A 64 1.02 7.24 -8.04
C LEU A 64 0.51 7.84 -9.35
N SER A 65 -0.78 8.13 -9.41
CA SER A 65 -1.42 8.78 -10.56
C SER A 65 -2.60 9.66 -10.13
N GLY A 66 -3.09 10.51 -11.03
CA GLY A 66 -4.25 11.39 -10.78
C GLY A 66 -3.90 12.87 -10.76
N GLY A 67 -4.92 13.73 -10.87
CA GLY A 67 -4.76 15.18 -11.01
C GLY A 67 -4.19 15.90 -9.77
N SER A 68 -4.13 15.21 -8.62
CA SER A 68 -3.56 15.73 -7.37
C SER A 68 -2.38 14.90 -6.86
N SER A 69 -1.67 14.19 -7.75
CA SER A 69 -0.47 13.43 -7.38
C SER A 69 0.64 14.30 -6.75
N ALA A 70 0.76 15.56 -7.17
CA ALA A 70 1.70 16.52 -6.60
C ALA A 70 1.39 16.93 -5.14
N ALA A 71 0.19 16.61 -4.63
CA ALA A 71 -0.17 16.85 -3.23
C ALA A 71 0.26 15.70 -2.29
N VAL A 72 1.01 14.72 -2.82
CA VAL A 72 1.49 13.56 -2.07
C VAL A 72 2.98 13.68 -1.77
N GLU A 73 3.32 13.52 -0.50
CA GLU A 73 4.70 13.52 0.00
C GLU A 73 5.01 12.14 0.62
N PRO A 74 6.10 11.46 0.22
CA PRO A 74 6.52 10.22 0.86
C PRO A 74 6.88 10.43 2.34
N ALA A 75 6.37 9.57 3.22
CA ALA A 75 6.66 9.59 4.66
C ALA A 75 7.70 8.53 5.09
N GLY A 76 8.20 7.73 4.13
CA GLY A 76 9.19 6.69 4.36
C GLY A 76 8.65 5.26 4.23
N SER A 77 9.56 4.29 4.27
CA SER A 77 9.27 2.85 4.20
C SER A 77 9.96 2.11 5.34
N TYR A 78 9.21 1.28 6.07
CA TYR A 78 9.69 0.60 7.27
C TYR A 78 9.35 -0.88 7.23
N SER A 79 10.31 -1.72 7.62
CA SER A 79 10.05 -3.15 7.81
C SER A 79 9.18 -3.35 9.05
N VAL A 80 8.13 -4.14 8.92
CA VAL A 80 7.23 -4.53 10.00
C VAL A 80 7.13 -6.05 10.09
N THR A 81 6.95 -6.58 11.29
CA THR A 81 6.90 -8.02 11.55
C THR A 81 5.68 -8.36 12.40
N ALA A 82 5.22 -9.62 12.29
CA ALA A 82 4.12 -10.15 13.11
C ALA A 82 2.84 -9.29 13.05
N GLY A 83 2.55 -8.69 11.89
CA GLY A 83 1.36 -7.85 11.68
C GLY A 83 1.35 -6.49 12.39
N ARG A 84 2.43 -6.11 13.10
CA ARG A 84 2.52 -4.80 13.79
C ARG A 84 2.48 -3.64 12.81
N ALA A 85 1.79 -2.56 13.18
CA ALA A 85 1.82 -1.32 12.41
C ALA A 85 3.06 -0.49 12.78
N HIS A 86 3.64 0.18 11.79
CA HIS A 86 4.60 1.24 12.04
C HIS A 86 3.86 2.53 12.41
N ARG A 87 4.44 3.29 13.34
CA ARG A 87 3.92 4.58 13.77
C ARG A 87 4.63 5.69 13.00
N PHE A 88 4.01 6.12 11.91
CA PHE A 88 4.47 7.28 11.15
C PHE A 88 4.17 8.59 11.90
N ASP A 89 5.09 9.55 11.79
CA ASP A 89 4.84 10.92 12.21
C ASP A 89 3.87 11.57 11.21
N ARG A 90 2.68 11.94 11.71
CA ARG A 90 1.61 12.53 10.90
C ARG A 90 1.28 13.94 11.38
N PRO A 91 1.53 14.97 10.56
CA PRO A 91 0.98 16.30 10.80
C PRO A 91 -0.55 16.28 10.89
N GLY A 92 -1.12 16.96 11.89
CA GLY A 92 -2.55 16.90 12.21
C GLY A 92 -3.48 17.47 11.14
N ASP A 93 -2.93 18.20 10.16
CA ASP A 93 -3.61 18.81 9.02
C ASP A 93 -3.60 17.92 7.76
N ARG A 94 -2.79 16.86 7.73
CA ARG A 94 -2.64 15.97 6.57
C ARG A 94 -3.27 14.60 6.77
N LEU A 95 -3.69 13.98 5.67
CA LEU A 95 -4.09 12.58 5.63
C LEU A 95 -2.83 11.70 5.53
N LEU A 96 -2.79 10.58 6.24
CA LEU A 96 -1.75 9.56 6.07
C LEU A 96 -2.32 8.34 5.35
N VAL A 97 -1.69 7.96 4.25
CA VAL A 97 -1.90 6.68 3.57
C VAL A 97 -0.74 5.76 3.93
N VAL A 98 -1.04 4.57 4.47
CA VAL A 98 -0.03 3.54 4.74
C VAL A 98 -0.33 2.32 3.88
N LEU A 99 0.66 1.90 3.11
CA LEU A 99 0.57 0.78 2.19
C LEU A 99 1.48 -0.35 2.68
N ARG A 100 0.89 -1.48 3.10
CA ARG A 100 1.63 -2.67 3.48
C ARG A 100 1.77 -3.63 2.31
N HIS A 101 3.00 -3.99 1.97
CA HIS A 101 3.33 -4.83 0.82
C HIS A 101 4.58 -5.69 1.08
N TRP A 102 4.88 -6.61 0.16
CA TRP A 102 6.14 -7.37 0.23
C TRP A 102 7.33 -6.52 -0.25
N PRO A 103 8.53 -6.72 0.31
CA PRO A 103 9.73 -6.07 -0.18
C PRO A 103 10.08 -6.53 -1.60
N ALA A 104 10.58 -5.62 -2.43
CA ALA A 104 10.94 -5.90 -3.83
C ALA A 104 11.99 -7.00 -3.98
N SER A 105 12.91 -7.17 -3.03
CA SER A 105 13.88 -8.28 -3.04
C SER A 105 13.25 -9.67 -2.91
N ARG A 106 11.95 -9.76 -2.59
CA ARG A 106 11.15 -11.00 -2.57
C ARG A 106 10.15 -11.11 -3.73
N THR A 107 10.29 -10.28 -4.77
CA THR A 107 9.47 -10.28 -6.00
C THR A 107 9.33 -11.65 -6.66
N GLU A 108 10.39 -12.47 -6.64
CA GLU A 108 10.39 -13.83 -7.22
C GLU A 108 9.36 -14.76 -6.54
N ARG A 109 8.95 -14.42 -5.31
CA ARG A 109 8.06 -15.21 -4.45
C ARG A 109 6.58 -14.90 -4.65
N ALA A 110 6.24 -13.73 -5.21
CA ALA A 110 4.88 -13.40 -5.65
C ALA A 110 4.49 -14.20 -6.90
N SER A 111 5.47 -14.45 -7.79
CA SER A 111 5.29 -15.17 -9.06
C SER A 111 5.18 -16.70 -8.95
N ARG A 112 5.56 -17.30 -7.82
CA ARG A 112 5.38 -18.75 -7.58
C ARG A 112 4.00 -18.98 -6.98
N GLY A 113 2.97 -18.85 -7.81
CA GLY A 113 1.56 -18.96 -7.39
C GLY A 113 1.35 -20.15 -6.45
N ARG A 114 1.00 -19.90 -5.18
CA ARG A 114 0.48 -20.91 -4.25
C ARG A 114 0.05 -20.34 -2.89
N VAL A 115 -1.04 -20.93 -2.42
CA VAL A 115 -1.70 -20.93 -1.09
C VAL A 115 -2.13 -19.55 -0.57
N PRO A 116 -3.45 -19.35 -0.32
CA PRO A 116 -3.92 -18.19 0.43
C PRO A 116 -3.15 -18.08 1.75
N ARG A 117 -2.45 -16.96 1.95
CA ARG A 117 -1.69 -16.78 3.19
C ARG A 117 -2.65 -16.39 4.30
N THR A 118 -2.36 -16.86 5.50
CA THR A 118 -3.10 -16.45 6.69
C THR A 118 -2.76 -15.00 6.99
N TRP A 119 -3.76 -14.16 7.21
CA TRP A 119 -3.55 -12.83 7.79
C TRP A 119 -3.50 -12.92 9.33
N PRO A 120 -2.72 -12.06 9.99
CA PRO A 120 -1.68 -11.22 9.42
C PRO A 120 -0.45 -12.06 8.99
N PRO A 121 0.39 -11.56 8.06
CA PRO A 121 1.60 -12.26 7.69
C PRO A 121 2.53 -12.44 8.90
N ALA A 122 2.99 -13.67 9.13
CA ALA A 122 4.04 -13.94 10.11
C ALA A 122 5.40 -13.40 9.66
N GLU A 123 5.61 -13.32 8.35
CA GLU A 123 6.84 -12.82 7.73
C GLU A 123 6.94 -11.30 7.80
N ALA A 124 8.18 -10.80 7.65
CA ALA A 124 8.44 -9.37 7.54
C ALA A 124 7.81 -8.79 6.25
N ALA A 125 6.92 -7.82 6.43
CA ALA A 125 6.36 -6.99 5.37
C ALA A 125 7.01 -5.59 5.43
N VAL A 126 6.69 -4.74 4.45
CA VAL A 126 7.08 -3.33 4.44
C VAL A 126 5.82 -2.49 4.52
N GLU A 127 5.83 -1.47 5.37
CA GLU A 127 4.85 -0.38 5.35
C GLU A 127 5.49 0.86 4.73
N THR A 128 4.87 1.37 3.67
CA THR A 128 5.26 2.63 3.01
C THR A 128 4.19 3.67 3.28
N GLY A 129 4.58 4.80 3.88
CA GLY A 129 3.69 5.89 4.24
C GLY A 129 3.72 7.04 3.21
N PHE A 130 2.59 7.70 3.04
CA PHE A 130 2.43 8.90 2.22
C PHE A 130 1.56 9.92 2.95
N LEU A 131 2.03 11.15 3.08
CA LEU A 131 1.24 12.28 3.53
C LEU A 131 0.54 12.90 2.34
N VAL A 132 -0.77 13.12 2.45
CA VAL A 132 -1.59 13.70 1.38
C VAL A 132 -2.23 14.97 1.89
N ASP A 133 -1.93 16.09 1.24
CA ASP A 133 -2.64 17.34 1.45
C ASP A 133 -3.94 17.32 0.64
N THR A 134 -5.05 17.15 1.34
CA THR A 134 -6.38 17.06 0.75
C THR A 134 -7.18 18.34 0.90
N ALA A 135 -6.73 19.28 1.76
CA ALA A 135 -7.43 20.47 2.27
C ALA A 135 -8.81 20.23 2.94
N SER A 136 -9.58 19.23 2.49
CA SER A 136 -10.96 18.94 2.89
C SER A 136 -11.22 17.43 2.96
N TRP A 137 -12.48 17.03 3.02
CA TRP A 137 -12.88 15.64 3.01
C TRP A 137 -12.68 15.00 1.64
N VAL A 138 -12.18 13.76 1.67
CA VAL A 138 -12.05 12.88 0.51
C VAL A 138 -12.76 11.56 0.76
N ARG A 139 -13.22 10.92 -0.31
CA ARG A 139 -13.70 9.53 -0.28
C ARG A 139 -12.53 8.62 -0.60
N ALA A 140 -12.34 7.59 0.20
CA ALA A 140 -11.43 6.49 -0.13
C ALA A 140 -12.22 5.36 -0.80
N ASP A 141 -11.72 4.91 -1.94
CA ASP A 141 -12.21 3.77 -2.70
C ASP A 141 -11.07 2.75 -2.84
N LEU A 142 -11.30 1.47 -2.56
CA LEU A 142 -10.33 0.38 -2.69
C LEU A 142 -10.83 -0.61 -3.74
N ASP A 143 -10.04 -0.83 -4.78
CA ASP A 143 -10.39 -1.63 -5.97
C ASP A 143 -11.74 -1.25 -6.58
N GLY A 144 -12.07 0.04 -6.57
CA GLY A 144 -13.33 0.59 -7.09
C GLY A 144 -14.50 0.59 -6.10
N HIS A 145 -14.29 0.09 -4.88
CA HIS A 145 -15.33 0.01 -3.86
C HIS A 145 -15.14 1.05 -2.76
N ALA A 146 -16.20 1.78 -2.42
CA ALA A 146 -16.14 2.82 -1.40
C ALA A 146 -15.86 2.24 -0.01
N LEU A 147 -14.85 2.77 0.68
CA LEU A 147 -14.52 2.39 2.06
C LEU A 147 -15.14 3.35 3.07
N ARG A 148 -14.67 4.61 3.07
CA ARG A 148 -15.13 5.64 4.01
C ARG A 148 -14.71 7.04 3.57
N TRP A 149 -15.32 8.02 4.21
CA TRP A 149 -14.88 9.41 4.19
C TRP A 149 -13.70 9.63 5.14
N LEU A 150 -12.72 10.41 4.69
CA LEU A 150 -11.51 10.72 5.44
C LEU A 150 -11.24 12.23 5.45
N ARG A 151 -10.81 12.74 6.59
CA ARG A 151 -10.23 14.07 6.74
C ARG A 151 -9.23 14.04 7.88
N ARG A 152 -7.96 14.36 7.60
CA ARG A 152 -6.90 14.41 8.62
C ARG A 152 -6.82 13.12 9.44
N ASP A 153 -6.99 11.98 8.76
CA ASP A 153 -7.04 10.64 9.35
C ASP A 153 -5.92 9.76 8.77
N THR A 154 -5.85 8.50 9.19
CA THR A 154 -4.98 7.48 8.60
C THR A 154 -5.83 6.43 7.90
N ILE A 155 -5.44 6.06 6.68
CA ILE A 155 -5.94 4.87 5.99
C ILE A 155 -4.79 3.91 5.76
N ARG A 156 -4.98 2.64 6.15
CA ARG A 156 -3.98 1.58 5.98
C ARG A 156 -4.52 0.52 5.03
N ILE A 157 -3.74 0.14 4.02
CA ILE A 157 -4.09 -0.90 3.04
C ILE A 157 -3.07 -2.04 3.14
N ASP A 158 -3.53 -3.27 3.24
CA ASP A 158 -2.70 -4.48 3.28
C ASP A 158 -2.84 -5.26 1.97
N ALA A 159 -1.85 -5.11 1.09
CA ALA A 159 -1.75 -5.80 -0.19
C ALA A 159 -0.85 -7.05 -0.12
N THR A 160 -0.46 -7.51 1.07
CA THR A 160 0.45 -8.68 1.21
C THR A 160 -0.19 -10.01 0.78
N ASN A 161 -1.49 -10.02 0.51
CA ASN A 161 -2.21 -11.19 0.00
C ASN A 161 -2.65 -11.05 -1.47
N ALA A 162 -2.29 -9.96 -2.15
CA ALA A 162 -2.51 -9.82 -3.58
C ALA A 162 -1.68 -10.87 -4.35
N THR A 163 -2.27 -11.49 -5.37
CA THR A 163 -1.53 -12.42 -6.25
C THR A 163 -0.62 -11.65 -7.21
N ALA A 164 0.34 -12.32 -7.86
CA ALA A 164 1.27 -11.68 -8.81
C ALA A 164 0.60 -10.86 -9.94
N VAL A 165 -0.64 -11.19 -10.29
CA VAL A 165 -1.41 -10.52 -11.35
C VAL A 165 -2.40 -9.50 -10.79
N ASP A 166 -2.62 -9.48 -9.47
CA ASP A 166 -3.50 -8.53 -8.84
C ASP A 166 -2.79 -7.20 -8.60
N VAL A 167 -3.42 -6.13 -9.05
CA VAL A 167 -3.11 -4.77 -8.60
C VAL A 167 -4.11 -4.41 -7.52
N THR A 168 -3.62 -3.97 -6.36
CA THR A 168 -4.47 -3.35 -5.35
C THR A 168 -4.47 -1.85 -5.59
N GLN A 169 -5.63 -1.24 -5.77
CA GLN A 169 -5.76 0.17 -6.10
C GLN A 169 -6.52 0.92 -5.01
N LEU A 170 -5.84 1.84 -4.32
CA LEU A 170 -6.49 2.82 -3.46
C LEU A 170 -6.66 4.13 -4.22
N THR A 171 -7.89 4.63 -4.32
CA THR A 171 -8.20 5.94 -4.90
C THR A 171 -8.76 6.85 -3.82
N LEU A 172 -8.21 8.07 -3.74
CA LEU A 172 -8.76 9.16 -2.94
C LEU A 172 -9.37 10.18 -3.88
N SER A 173 -10.65 10.50 -3.69
CA SER A 173 -11.40 11.43 -4.53
C SER A 173 -12.02 12.58 -3.72
N GLY A 174 -11.97 13.79 -4.27
CA GLY A 174 -12.41 15.02 -3.62
C GLY A 174 -12.65 16.18 -4.60
N PRO A 175 -12.94 17.39 -4.08
CA PRO A 175 -13.28 17.63 -2.67
C PRO A 175 -14.76 17.27 -2.43
N HIS A 176 -15.11 16.76 -1.25
CA HIS A 176 -16.51 16.59 -0.85
C HIS A 176 -16.84 17.39 0.40
N GLY A 177 -18.10 17.84 0.53
CA GLY A 177 -18.55 18.75 1.59
C GLY A 177 -18.57 20.22 1.15
N GLY A 178 -19.78 20.79 1.02
CA GLY A 178 -19.98 22.23 0.82
C GLY A 178 -20.99 22.64 -0.26
N ARG A 179 -21.44 21.73 -1.14
CA ARG A 179 -22.47 22.01 -2.17
C ARG A 179 -23.70 21.12 -1.98
N SER A 180 -24.88 21.67 -2.24
CA SER A 180 -26.16 20.93 -2.23
C SER A 180 -26.08 19.70 -3.14
N GLY A 181 -26.54 18.54 -2.65
CA GLY A 181 -26.52 17.27 -3.38
C GLY A 181 -25.24 16.45 -3.27
N ARG A 182 -24.19 16.93 -2.56
CA ARG A 182 -23.02 16.10 -2.24
C ARG A 182 -23.26 15.29 -0.96
N PRO A 183 -22.80 14.02 -0.89
CA PRO A 183 -22.87 13.24 0.34
C PRO A 183 -22.19 13.98 1.50
N VAL A 184 -22.84 14.02 2.66
CA VAL A 184 -22.32 14.66 3.86
C VAL A 184 -21.38 13.69 4.57
N PRO A 185 -20.11 14.05 4.81
CA PRO A 185 -19.20 13.20 5.56
C PRO A 185 -19.71 13.05 7.01
N PRO A 186 -19.61 11.85 7.60
CA PRO A 186 -19.99 11.64 8.99
C PRO A 186 -19.09 12.47 9.93
N PRO A 187 -19.61 12.89 11.11
CA PRO A 187 -18.81 13.61 12.09
C PRO A 187 -17.63 12.74 12.57
N ALA A 188 -16.47 13.36 12.77
CA ALA A 188 -15.29 12.67 13.28
C ALA A 188 -15.50 12.25 14.74
N THR A 189 -15.54 10.94 15.02
CA THR A 189 -15.61 10.40 16.37
C THR A 189 -14.23 10.39 17.04
N ARG A 190 -14.04 11.20 18.09
CA ARG A 190 -12.78 11.32 18.86
C ARG A 190 -12.76 10.49 20.17
N ALA A 191 -13.70 9.57 20.34
CA ALA A 191 -13.91 8.87 21.61
C ALA A 191 -12.64 8.16 22.16
N CYS A 192 -11.73 7.76 21.27
CA CYS A 192 -10.55 6.94 21.62
C CYS A 192 -9.27 7.74 21.88
N ALA A 193 -9.31 9.08 21.85
CA ALA A 193 -8.09 9.92 21.89
C ALA A 193 -7.27 9.82 23.19
N HIS A 194 -7.86 9.30 24.28
CA HIS A 194 -7.24 9.22 25.61
C HIS A 194 -6.62 7.84 25.90
N LEU A 195 -6.75 6.87 25.00
CA LEU A 195 -6.30 5.50 25.22
C LEU A 195 -4.87 5.31 24.72
N ASP A 196 -4.08 4.54 25.46
CA ASP A 196 -2.76 4.13 25.02
C ASP A 196 -2.86 3.12 23.87
N GLY A 197 -2.16 3.42 22.78
CA GLY A 197 -2.13 2.64 21.54
C GLY A 197 -1.32 1.34 21.64
N GLU A 198 -0.54 1.14 22.70
CA GLU A 198 0.32 -0.05 22.86
C GLU A 198 -0.17 -1.02 23.93
N THR A 199 -0.96 -0.55 24.90
CA THR A 199 -1.39 -1.37 26.02
C THR A 199 -2.53 -2.33 25.61
N PRO A 200 -2.38 -3.66 25.78
CA PRO A 200 -3.45 -4.62 25.51
C PRO A 200 -4.72 -4.34 26.29
N ARG A 201 -5.87 -4.48 25.63
CA ARG A 201 -7.18 -4.08 26.20
C ARG A 201 -8.23 -5.16 26.01
N ARG A 202 -9.10 -5.33 27.00
CA ARG A 202 -10.24 -6.25 26.91
C ARG A 202 -11.44 -5.53 26.35
N ALA A 203 -12.05 -6.07 25.29
CA ALA A 203 -13.38 -5.65 24.86
C ALA A 203 -14.18 -6.84 24.34
N VAL A 204 -15.47 -6.60 24.12
CA VAL A 204 -16.40 -7.61 23.61
C VAL A 204 -16.31 -7.59 22.09
N LEU A 205 -16.14 -8.75 21.47
CA LEU A 205 -16.14 -8.85 20.01
C LEU A 205 -17.52 -8.45 19.46
N PRO A 206 -17.58 -7.49 18.53
CA PRO A 206 -18.82 -7.12 17.90
C PRO A 206 -19.28 -8.25 16.97
N ASP A 207 -20.57 -8.27 16.71
CA ASP A 207 -21.09 -9.08 15.62
C ASP A 207 -20.83 -8.36 14.29
N VAL A 208 -20.26 -9.06 13.31
CA VAL A 208 -20.05 -8.56 11.95
C VAL A 208 -20.30 -9.74 11.02
N GLU A 209 -21.36 -9.64 10.25
CA GLU A 209 -21.76 -10.68 9.30
C GLU A 209 -21.05 -10.48 7.95
N GLU A 210 -20.82 -11.57 7.23
CA GLU A 210 -20.41 -11.51 5.83
C GLU A 210 -21.49 -10.77 5.00
N GLY A 211 -21.08 -9.85 4.13
CA GLY A 211 -21.98 -9.01 3.35
C GLY A 211 -22.33 -7.67 3.99
N THR A 212 -21.93 -7.43 5.25
CA THR A 212 -22.10 -6.13 5.94
C THR A 212 -21.43 -5.01 5.16
N ASP A 213 -22.07 -3.84 5.07
CA ASP A 213 -21.46 -2.67 4.45
C ASP A 213 -20.25 -2.19 5.26
N VAL A 214 -19.17 -1.79 4.58
CA VAL A 214 -17.90 -1.40 5.24
C VAL A 214 -18.11 -0.29 6.28
N PRO A 215 -18.88 0.80 6.02
CA PRO A 215 -19.14 1.83 7.02
C PRO A 215 -19.80 1.31 8.30
N ASP A 216 -20.71 0.33 8.18
CA ASP A 216 -21.44 -0.22 9.32
C ASP A 216 -20.53 -1.11 10.18
N ALA A 217 -19.70 -1.95 9.54
CA ALA A 217 -18.69 -2.72 10.25
C ALA A 217 -17.67 -1.81 10.96
N LEU A 218 -17.25 -0.72 10.31
CA LEU A 218 -16.35 0.27 10.91
C LEU A 218 -16.99 0.97 12.11
N ALA A 219 -18.28 1.30 12.06
CA ALA A 219 -18.99 1.90 13.18
C ALA A 219 -18.93 0.97 14.42
N ARG A 220 -19.06 -0.35 14.22
CA ARG A 220 -18.95 -1.36 15.29
C ARG A 220 -17.51 -1.48 15.81
N LEU A 221 -16.51 -1.50 14.92
CA LEU A 221 -15.09 -1.62 15.29
C LEU A 221 -14.53 -0.38 15.98
N ASN A 222 -14.99 0.82 15.58
CA ASN A 222 -14.59 2.08 16.20
C ASN A 222 -14.97 2.13 17.70
N GLY A 223 -16.05 1.44 18.10
CA GLY A 223 -16.41 1.27 19.51
C GLY A 223 -15.36 0.53 20.35
N LEU A 224 -14.47 -0.22 19.71
CA LEU A 224 -13.37 -0.95 20.37
C LEU A 224 -12.05 -0.15 20.39
N CYS A 225 -12.02 1.02 19.76
CA CYS A 225 -10.81 1.84 19.64
C CYS A 225 -9.61 1.09 19.06
N LEU A 226 -9.87 0.28 18.03
CA LEU A 226 -8.85 -0.42 17.26
C LEU A 226 -8.52 0.38 16.01
N ASP A 227 -7.22 0.43 15.69
CA ASP A 227 -6.78 0.86 14.37
C ASP A 227 -7.27 -0.16 13.33
N VAL A 228 -7.70 0.34 12.16
CA VAL A 228 -8.20 -0.50 11.07
C VAL A 228 -7.27 -0.42 9.86
N GLN A 229 -6.97 -1.58 9.30
CA GLN A 229 -6.39 -1.74 7.97
C GLN A 229 -7.39 -2.46 7.06
N TYR A 230 -7.36 -2.15 5.76
CA TYR A 230 -8.22 -2.75 4.76
C TYR A 230 -7.41 -3.68 3.86
N ALA A 231 -8.01 -4.79 3.48
CA ALA A 231 -7.49 -5.65 2.42
C ALA A 231 -8.65 -6.05 1.52
N THR A 232 -8.36 -6.39 0.26
CA THR A 232 -9.36 -6.95 -0.65
C THR A 232 -9.02 -8.39 -0.97
N ARG A 233 -10.06 -9.16 -1.26
CA ARG A 233 -9.89 -10.54 -1.71
C ARG A 233 -10.98 -10.92 -2.71
N PRO A 234 -10.63 -11.62 -3.80
CA PRO A 234 -11.62 -12.27 -4.65
C PRO A 234 -12.45 -13.26 -3.83
N GLY A 235 -13.77 -13.30 -4.04
CA GLY A 235 -14.66 -14.19 -3.31
C GLY A 235 -16.07 -14.21 -3.86
N ALA A 236 -16.87 -15.15 -3.37
CA ALA A 236 -18.31 -15.09 -3.50
C ALA A 236 -18.85 -13.99 -2.56
N GLY A 237 -19.93 -13.32 -2.94
CA GLY A 237 -20.55 -12.25 -2.16
C GLY A 237 -20.75 -10.97 -2.96
N ARG A 238 -21.34 -9.95 -2.31
CA ARG A 238 -21.56 -8.64 -2.92
C ARG A 238 -20.24 -7.84 -2.92
N PRO A 239 -19.73 -7.40 -4.09
CA PRO A 239 -18.53 -6.57 -4.14
C PRO A 239 -18.65 -5.31 -3.27
N GLY A 240 -17.55 -4.90 -2.65
CA GLY A 240 -17.50 -3.74 -1.76
C GLY A 240 -18.07 -3.95 -0.35
N THR A 241 -18.44 -5.17 0.00
CA THR A 241 -18.89 -5.52 1.37
C THR A 241 -17.82 -6.23 2.17
N VAL A 242 -17.99 -6.26 3.49
CA VAL A 242 -17.13 -7.01 4.40
C VAL A 242 -17.32 -8.50 4.15
N ARG A 243 -16.21 -9.17 3.85
CA ARG A 243 -16.12 -10.63 3.84
C ARG A 243 -15.85 -11.16 5.24
N GLN A 244 -14.84 -10.60 5.88
CA GLN A 244 -14.45 -10.97 7.23
C GLN A 244 -13.64 -9.84 7.90
N VAL A 245 -13.61 -9.81 9.22
CA VAL A 245 -12.77 -8.95 10.03
C VAL A 245 -11.85 -9.79 10.89
N LEU A 246 -10.56 -9.46 10.89
CA LEU A 246 -9.54 -10.11 11.69
C LEU A 246 -9.14 -9.18 12.82
N VAL A 247 -9.46 -9.56 14.05
CA VAL A 247 -9.18 -8.74 15.23
C VAL A 247 -8.00 -9.33 16.01
N PRO A 248 -6.86 -8.61 16.13
CA PRO A 248 -5.63 -9.17 16.68
C PRO A 248 -5.74 -9.41 18.19
N LEU A 249 -5.39 -10.63 18.59
CA LEU A 249 -5.45 -11.09 19.99
C LEU A 249 -4.08 -10.98 20.65
N ALA A 250 -4.03 -10.41 21.85
CA ALA A 250 -2.80 -10.29 22.63
C ALA A 250 -2.23 -11.64 23.06
N GLY A 251 -0.91 -11.67 23.31
CA GLY A 251 -0.20 -12.83 23.81
C GLY A 251 0.27 -13.83 22.75
N ARG A 252 -0.06 -13.65 21.46
CA ARG A 252 0.48 -14.46 20.35
C ARG A 252 0.68 -13.64 19.06
N PRO A 253 1.84 -13.78 18.38
CA PRO A 253 2.28 -12.85 17.31
C PRO A 253 1.45 -12.84 16.02
N VAL A 254 0.48 -13.74 15.82
CA VAL A 254 -0.39 -13.77 14.62
C VAL A 254 -1.82 -14.23 14.93
N ALA A 255 -2.17 -14.35 16.21
CA ALA A 255 -3.51 -14.79 16.59
C ALA A 255 -4.52 -13.67 16.32
N SER A 256 -5.62 -14.03 15.67
CA SER A 256 -6.77 -13.15 15.45
C SER A 256 -8.07 -13.89 15.77
N ALA A 257 -9.07 -13.15 16.23
CA ALA A 257 -10.46 -13.56 16.12
C ALA A 257 -10.95 -13.22 14.70
N VAL A 258 -11.79 -14.09 14.12
CA VAL A 258 -12.33 -13.93 12.76
C VAL A 258 -13.83 -13.67 12.90
N LEU A 259 -14.33 -12.62 12.24
CA LEU A 259 -15.75 -12.21 12.25
C LEU A 259 -16.26 -12.14 10.80
N PRO A 260 -17.30 -12.88 10.40
CA PRO A 260 -17.98 -13.90 11.20
C PRO A 260 -17.04 -15.08 11.49
N ALA A 261 -17.34 -15.85 12.54
CA ALA A 261 -16.56 -17.04 12.85
C ALA A 261 -16.77 -18.11 11.76
N ASP A 262 -15.70 -18.75 11.31
CA ASP A 262 -15.73 -19.78 10.25
C ASP A 262 -16.39 -21.09 10.73
N GLY A 263 -17.71 -21.09 11.01
CA GLY A 263 -18.57 -22.27 11.24
C GLY A 263 -18.18 -23.23 12.38
N GLY A 264 -16.99 -23.10 12.96
CA GLY A 264 -16.46 -23.83 14.07
C GLY A 264 -16.43 -22.89 15.26
N ALA A 265 -17.25 -23.19 16.26
CA ALA A 265 -17.20 -22.51 17.55
C ALA A 265 -15.84 -22.80 18.21
N VAL A 266 -14.85 -21.95 17.96
CA VAL A 266 -13.64 -21.91 18.78
C VAL A 266 -14.00 -21.10 20.02
N PRO A 267 -14.01 -21.70 21.23
CA PRO A 267 -14.40 -20.97 22.44
C PRO A 267 -13.56 -19.70 22.63
N GLY A 268 -14.23 -18.58 22.94
CA GLY A 268 -13.57 -17.31 23.25
C GLY A 268 -13.09 -16.52 22.03
N ARG A 269 -13.68 -16.73 20.86
CA ARG A 269 -13.36 -16.02 19.60
C ARG A 269 -14.58 -15.66 18.75
N GLY A 270 -15.80 -15.88 19.24
CA GLY A 270 -17.03 -15.54 18.54
C GLY A 270 -17.57 -14.15 18.92
N PRO A 271 -18.60 -13.66 18.20
CA PRO A 271 -19.35 -12.48 18.62
C PRO A 271 -19.83 -12.59 20.07
N GLY A 272 -19.75 -11.49 20.82
CA GLY A 272 -20.12 -11.47 22.25
C GLY A 272 -19.04 -11.98 23.21
N ASP A 273 -18.00 -12.65 22.72
CA ASP A 273 -16.89 -13.08 23.57
C ASP A 273 -16.01 -11.90 24.00
N ARG A 274 -15.61 -11.91 25.28
CA ARG A 274 -14.66 -10.93 25.81
C ARG A 274 -13.24 -11.40 25.57
N VAL A 275 -12.51 -10.70 24.71
CA VAL A 275 -11.14 -11.06 24.34
C VAL A 275 -10.16 -9.94 24.67
N LEU A 276 -8.88 -10.28 24.77
CA LEU A 276 -7.79 -9.32 24.99
C LEU A 276 -7.14 -9.00 23.64
N PHE A 277 -7.27 -7.76 23.18
CA PHE A 277 -6.74 -7.28 21.92
C PHE A 277 -5.35 -6.67 22.07
N ASP A 278 -4.58 -6.72 20.99
CA ASP A 278 -3.27 -6.09 20.86
C ASP A 278 -3.35 -4.87 19.94
N PRO A 279 -3.42 -3.64 20.48
CA PRO A 279 -3.64 -2.44 19.69
C PRO A 279 -2.44 -2.01 18.83
N SER A 280 -1.25 -2.58 19.09
CA SER A 280 -0.07 -2.40 18.22
C SER A 280 -0.23 -3.05 16.84
N ARG A 281 -1.28 -3.87 16.68
CA ARG A 281 -1.68 -4.50 15.43
C ARG A 281 -3.05 -3.97 15.01
N PRO A 282 -3.21 -3.51 13.76
CA PRO A 282 -4.51 -3.07 13.27
C PRO A 282 -5.44 -4.27 13.03
N ALA A 283 -6.73 -4.08 13.30
CA ALA A 283 -7.76 -5.00 12.84
C ALA A 283 -7.85 -4.94 11.30
N THR A 284 -7.94 -6.11 10.65
CA THR A 284 -8.02 -6.17 9.18
C THR A 284 -9.46 -6.38 8.74
N VAL A 285 -10.04 -5.39 8.06
CA VAL A 285 -11.31 -5.54 7.35
C VAL A 285 -11.02 -6.04 5.95
N VAL A 286 -11.41 -7.27 5.65
CA VAL A 286 -11.27 -7.88 4.32
C VAL A 286 -12.55 -7.60 3.54
N VAL A 287 -12.41 -6.89 2.42
CA VAL A 287 -13.50 -6.49 1.53
C VAL A 287 -13.56 -7.44 0.34
N THR A 288 -14.78 -7.86 -0.02
CA THR A 288 -15.03 -8.65 -1.23
C THR A 288 -14.77 -7.78 -2.46
N ARG A 289 -13.84 -8.22 -3.33
CA ARG A 289 -13.58 -7.56 -4.61
C ARG A 289 -14.60 -7.95 -5.66
#